data_AF-A0A1I6ZCK5-F1
#
_entry.id   AF-A0A1I6ZCK5-F1
#
_cell.length_a   1.000
_cell.length_b   1.000
_cell.length_c   1.000
_cell.angle_alpha   90.00
_cell.angle_beta   90.00
_cell.angle_gamma   90.00
#
_symmetry.space_group_name_H-M   'P 1'
#
loop_
_entity.id
_entity.type
_entity.pdbx_description
1 polymer ?
#
loop_
_entity_poly.entity_id
_entity_poly.type
_entity_poly.pdbx_seq_one_letter_code
_entity_poly.pdbx_strand_id
1 'polypeptide(L)'
;MKKKALITTTAAVALVAVVGIGSTLAYFTDKTDTQNVVTFGHVDISIDEPNFDTKDGKKDNAISNVVPGQKITKDPTITVDETSEPAYLRTKIVLDENLTDEEKADLENGIALARGWKKSTDGYYYYNHKVEAGKSVVFFKEVTIPEKWDNKFANKSITIDVQAEAIQADSFKPHKTAGKIDGWFYSDGETPVEAETYEAQTQLPVAVEPGEGQPE
;
A
#
# COMPACT_ATOMS: atom_id res chain seq x y z
N MET A 1 -80.02 48.94 19.52
CA MET A 1 -79.38 48.01 18.55
C MET A 1 -77.94 48.48 18.29
N LYS A 2 -76.99 47.55 18.48
CA LYS A 2 -75.57 47.51 18.05
C LYS A 2 -74.73 48.81 18.14
N LYS A 3 -74.03 48.98 19.27
CA LYS A 3 -72.93 49.94 19.43
C LYS A 3 -71.60 49.19 19.45
N LYS A 4 -70.68 49.50 18.53
CA LYS A 4 -69.24 49.37 18.79
C LYS A 4 -68.55 50.59 18.18
N ALA A 5 -68.41 51.61 19.02
CA ALA A 5 -67.56 52.75 18.77
C ALA A 5 -66.10 52.29 18.85
N LEU A 6 -65.36 52.73 17.86
CA LEU A 6 -63.98 52.43 17.59
C LEU A 6 -63.12 53.61 18.10
N ILE A 7 -61.93 53.28 18.62
CA ILE A 7 -60.79 54.16 18.87
C ILE A 7 -60.95 55.17 20.00
N THR A 8 -60.11 55.05 21.05
CA THR A 8 -59.19 56.11 21.51
C THR A 8 -58.14 55.49 22.44
N THR A 9 -56.93 55.39 21.91
CA THR A 9 -55.62 55.72 22.49
C THR A 9 -55.35 55.52 24.00
N THR A 10 -54.13 55.00 24.23
CA THR A 10 -53.15 55.39 25.27
C THR A 10 -52.95 54.44 26.46
N ALA A 11 -51.66 54.35 26.80
CA ALA A 11 -51.08 54.17 28.13
C ALA A 11 -50.57 52.77 28.48
N ALA A 12 -49.27 52.76 28.72
CA ALA A 12 -48.42 51.65 29.05
C ALA A 12 -48.55 51.17 30.51
N VAL A 13 -47.93 50.01 30.73
CA VAL A 13 -47.29 49.49 31.95
C VAL A 13 -48.12 48.58 32.87
N ALA A 14 -47.46 47.45 33.22
CA ALA A 14 -47.57 46.58 34.40
C ALA A 14 -48.37 45.26 34.30
N LEU A 15 -47.68 44.22 33.82
CA LEU A 15 -47.15 43.09 34.64
C LEU A 15 -48.12 42.38 35.61
N VAL A 16 -48.51 41.14 35.28
CA VAL A 16 -48.78 40.04 36.24
C VAL A 16 -48.37 38.69 35.61
N ALA A 17 -47.46 37.99 36.29
CA ALA A 17 -47.07 36.59 36.11
C ALA A 17 -48.28 35.64 36.33
N VAL A 18 -48.39 34.41 35.84
CA VAL A 18 -47.72 33.14 36.22
C VAL A 18 -48.44 32.10 35.31
N VAL A 19 -47.84 31.09 34.68
CA VAL A 19 -47.44 29.73 35.12
C VAL A 19 -47.14 29.06 33.77
N GLY A 20 -45.93 28.63 33.44
CA GLY A 20 -45.35 27.38 33.89
C GLY A 20 -45.49 26.31 32.80
N ILE A 21 -44.50 25.42 32.74
CA ILE A 21 -44.30 24.32 31.78
C ILE A 21 -43.42 24.73 30.58
N GLY A 22 -42.25 24.11 30.55
CA GLY A 22 -41.12 24.49 29.71
C GLY A 22 -41.42 24.47 28.21
N SER A 23 -41.10 25.58 27.57
CA SER A 23 -40.66 25.57 26.18
C SER A 23 -39.14 25.68 26.21
N THR A 24 -38.51 24.50 26.21
CA THR A 24 -37.14 24.21 25.81
C THR A 24 -36.39 25.39 25.20
N LEU A 25 -35.19 25.67 25.71
CA LEU A 25 -34.13 26.34 24.96
C LEU A 25 -33.95 25.56 23.65
N ALA A 26 -34.63 25.98 22.58
CA ALA A 26 -34.29 25.56 21.24
C ALA A 26 -33.02 26.34 20.86
N TYR A 27 -31.92 25.94 21.48
CA TYR A 27 -30.60 26.14 20.92
C TYR A 27 -30.67 25.40 19.58
N PHE A 28 -30.86 26.14 18.48
CA PHE A 28 -30.56 25.61 17.16
C PHE A 28 -29.05 25.46 17.08
N THR A 29 -28.56 24.35 17.63
CA THR A 29 -27.19 23.90 17.50
C THR A 29 -27.26 22.52 16.91
N ASP A 30 -27.52 22.50 15.62
CA ASP A 30 -27.03 21.40 14.82
C ASP A 30 -26.53 21.97 13.50
N LYS A 31 -25.28 22.42 13.52
CA LYS A 31 -24.45 22.34 12.32
C LYS A 31 -23.62 21.08 12.51
N THR A 32 -24.19 19.95 12.11
CA THR A 32 -23.39 18.77 11.80
C THR A 32 -22.68 19.06 10.48
N ASP A 33 -21.43 19.53 10.56
CA ASP A 33 -20.53 19.50 9.41
C ASP A 33 -20.15 18.03 9.17
N THR A 34 -20.85 17.38 8.25
CA THR A 34 -20.44 16.05 7.76
C THR A 34 -19.16 16.22 6.94
N GLN A 35 -18.00 16.09 7.59
CA GLN A 35 -16.74 15.91 6.88
C GLN A 35 -16.75 14.51 6.25
N ASN A 36 -17.15 14.43 5.00
CA ASN A 36 -16.89 13.24 4.18
C ASN A 36 -15.43 13.28 3.77
N VAL A 37 -14.56 12.62 4.53
CA VAL A 37 -13.21 12.32 4.08
C VAL A 37 -13.33 11.26 2.98
N VAL A 38 -13.12 11.68 1.74
CA VAL A 38 -12.97 10.75 0.62
C VAL A 38 -11.50 10.34 0.61
N THR A 39 -11.19 9.24 1.27
CA THR A 39 -9.88 8.59 1.17
C THR A 39 -9.89 7.71 -0.07
N PHE A 40 -8.99 7.97 -1.00
CA PHE A 40 -8.75 7.05 -2.11
C PHE A 40 -7.95 5.85 -1.59
N GLY A 41 -8.25 4.65 -2.11
CA GLY A 41 -7.57 3.43 -1.72
C GLY A 41 -6.05 3.55 -1.84
N HIS A 42 -5.32 2.97 -0.90
CA HIS A 42 -3.85 2.86 -0.94
C HIS A 42 -3.47 1.37 -0.94
N VAL A 43 -2.26 1.09 -1.40
CA VAL A 43 -1.69 -0.25 -1.37
C VAL A 43 -0.32 -0.18 -0.76
N ASP A 44 -0.20 -0.74 0.43
CA ASP A 44 1.05 -0.96 1.14
C ASP A 44 1.40 -2.44 1.07
N ILE A 45 2.69 -2.70 0.84
CA ILE A 45 3.24 -4.05 0.83
C ILE A 45 4.51 -4.11 1.67
N SER A 46 4.74 -5.28 2.24
CA SER A 46 5.97 -5.65 2.93
C SER A 46 6.60 -6.88 2.27
N ILE A 47 7.91 -6.99 2.33
CA ILE A 47 8.65 -8.18 1.88
C ILE A 47 9.52 -8.69 3.02
N ASP A 48 9.36 -9.97 3.33
CA ASP A 48 10.12 -10.66 4.36
C ASP A 48 10.70 -11.98 3.83
N GLU A 49 11.85 -12.38 4.36
CA GLU A 49 12.50 -13.66 4.09
C GLU A 49 12.56 -14.50 5.38
N PRO A 50 11.43 -15.06 5.87
CA PRO A 50 11.34 -15.64 7.21
C PRO A 50 12.22 -16.89 7.40
N ASN A 51 12.54 -17.56 6.30
CA ASN A 51 13.31 -18.80 6.28
C ASN A 51 14.71 -18.62 5.69
N PHE A 52 15.18 -17.38 5.45
CA PHE A 52 16.56 -17.16 5.02
C PHE A 52 17.51 -17.56 6.15
N ASP A 53 18.17 -18.70 5.94
CA ASP A 53 19.03 -19.33 6.93
C ASP A 53 20.40 -18.65 6.91
N THR A 54 20.70 -17.95 7.99
CA THR A 54 22.04 -17.40 8.23
C THR A 54 22.81 -18.43 9.01
N LYS A 55 23.94 -18.90 8.43
CA LYS A 55 24.86 -19.77 9.16
C LYS A 55 25.15 -19.13 10.52
N ASP A 56 24.98 -19.91 11.59
CA ASP A 56 25.22 -19.52 12.99
C ASP A 56 24.13 -18.66 13.68
N GLY A 57 22.94 -18.51 13.10
CA GLY A 57 21.82 -17.79 13.75
C GLY A 57 22.04 -16.29 13.91
N LYS A 58 23.05 -15.74 13.24
CA LYS A 58 23.30 -14.30 13.13
C LYS A 58 22.54 -13.76 11.94
N LYS A 59 21.54 -12.91 12.13
CA LYS A 59 20.83 -12.22 11.05
C LYS A 59 21.73 -11.19 10.35
N ASP A 60 22.76 -11.61 9.63
CA ASP A 60 23.66 -10.76 8.86
C ASP A 60 23.31 -10.74 7.36
N ASN A 61 22.17 -11.33 6.97
CA ASN A 61 21.68 -11.42 5.59
C ASN A 61 22.74 -11.95 4.60
N ALA A 62 23.71 -12.73 5.07
CA ALA A 62 24.83 -13.22 4.29
C ALA A 62 25.01 -14.73 4.46
N ILE A 63 25.47 -15.40 3.40
CA ILE A 63 25.83 -16.83 3.43
C ILE A 63 27.29 -16.95 2.99
N SER A 64 28.09 -17.59 3.84
CA SER A 64 29.52 -17.80 3.58
C SER A 64 29.81 -19.22 3.08
N ASN A 65 30.94 -19.35 2.39
CA ASN A 65 31.44 -20.62 1.84
C ASN A 65 30.43 -21.27 0.88
N VAL A 66 29.89 -20.47 -0.04
CA VAL A 66 28.97 -20.93 -1.07
C VAL A 66 29.74 -21.72 -2.13
N VAL A 67 29.24 -22.89 -2.51
CA VAL A 67 29.84 -23.77 -3.53
C VAL A 67 28.94 -23.94 -4.76
N PRO A 68 29.49 -24.28 -5.93
CA PRO A 68 28.70 -24.54 -7.14
C PRO A 68 27.71 -25.69 -6.93
N GLY A 69 26.49 -25.55 -7.48
CA GLY A 69 25.40 -26.50 -7.26
C GLY A 69 24.74 -26.41 -5.88
N GLN A 70 25.25 -25.57 -4.97
CA GLN A 70 24.63 -25.38 -3.66
C GLN A 70 23.25 -24.75 -3.80
N LYS A 71 22.32 -25.27 -3.02
CA LYS A 71 20.98 -24.72 -2.83
C LYS A 71 20.97 -23.77 -1.65
N ILE A 72 20.46 -22.57 -1.86
CA ILE A 72 20.35 -21.51 -0.87
C ILE A 72 18.87 -21.20 -0.65
N THR A 73 18.39 -21.32 0.59
CA THR A 73 17.05 -20.89 0.99
C THR A 73 16.98 -19.37 1.05
N LYS A 74 15.95 -18.76 0.46
CA LYS A 74 15.64 -17.31 0.61
C LYS A 74 14.22 -17.04 1.07
N ASP A 75 13.24 -17.58 0.35
CA ASP A 75 11.82 -17.43 0.68
C ASP A 75 11.28 -15.98 0.72
N PRO A 76 11.60 -15.10 -0.24
CA PRO A 76 10.97 -13.76 -0.34
C PRO A 76 9.46 -13.90 -0.42
N THR A 77 8.80 -13.36 0.60
CA THR A 77 7.36 -13.41 0.81
C THR A 77 6.82 -12.00 0.85
N ILE A 78 5.95 -11.67 -0.10
CA ILE A 78 5.33 -10.36 -0.23
C ILE A 78 3.98 -10.41 0.46
N THR A 79 3.72 -9.49 1.38
CA THR A 79 2.44 -9.34 2.06
C THR A 79 1.77 -8.05 1.62
N VAL A 80 0.49 -8.12 1.27
CA VAL A 80 -0.37 -6.93 1.13
C VAL A 80 -0.93 -6.61 2.51
N ASP A 81 -0.69 -5.40 3.00
CA ASP A 81 -1.04 -5.04 4.38
C ASP A 81 -2.56 -5.10 4.61
N GLU A 82 -2.98 -5.36 5.85
CA GLU A 82 -4.40 -5.56 6.18
C GLU A 82 -5.29 -4.33 5.93
N THR A 83 -4.70 -3.13 5.98
CA THR A 83 -5.39 -1.86 5.72
C THR A 83 -5.40 -1.45 4.25
N SER A 84 -4.74 -2.22 3.39
CA SER A 84 -4.62 -1.93 1.96
C SER A 84 -5.81 -2.42 1.16
N GLU A 85 -5.93 -1.90 -0.06
CA GLU A 85 -6.83 -2.45 -1.05
C GLU A 85 -6.25 -3.71 -1.72
N PRO A 86 -7.10 -4.58 -2.30
CA PRO A 86 -6.61 -5.70 -3.10
C PRO A 86 -5.70 -5.23 -4.24
N ALA A 87 -4.61 -5.96 -4.48
CA ALA A 87 -3.56 -5.52 -5.37
C ALA A 87 -3.10 -6.59 -6.37
N TYR A 88 -2.54 -6.13 -7.50
CA TYR A 88 -1.65 -6.94 -8.32
C TYR A 88 -0.21 -6.72 -7.87
N LEU A 89 0.61 -7.76 -7.93
CA LEU A 89 2.03 -7.71 -7.54
C LEU A 89 2.93 -7.97 -8.74
N ARG A 90 4.05 -7.25 -8.80
CA ARG A 90 5.21 -7.61 -9.62
C ARG A 90 6.48 -7.52 -8.80
N THR A 91 7.48 -8.32 -9.15
CA THR A 91 8.79 -8.31 -8.50
C THR A 91 9.90 -8.23 -9.52
N LYS A 92 11.05 -7.70 -9.11
CA LYS A 92 12.28 -7.66 -9.89
C LYS A 92 13.39 -8.28 -9.07
N ILE A 93 14.17 -9.15 -9.70
CA ILE A 93 15.40 -9.68 -9.11
C ILE A 93 16.51 -8.70 -9.48
N VAL A 94 17.15 -8.12 -8.46
CA VAL A 94 18.28 -7.22 -8.62
C VAL A 94 19.54 -7.99 -8.24
N LEU A 95 20.37 -8.23 -9.24
CA LEU A 95 21.63 -8.95 -9.10
C LEU A 95 22.79 -7.98 -9.13
N ASP A 96 23.88 -8.37 -8.47
CA ASP A 96 25.13 -7.61 -8.43
C ASP A 96 25.55 -7.09 -9.82
N GLU A 97 25.85 -5.79 -9.90
CA GLU A 97 26.24 -5.11 -11.14
C GLU A 97 27.53 -5.67 -11.74
N ASN A 98 28.39 -6.29 -10.92
CA ASN A 98 29.65 -6.88 -11.35
C ASN A 98 29.49 -8.22 -12.09
N LEU A 99 28.29 -8.79 -12.11
CA LEU A 99 27.98 -9.99 -12.89
C LEU A 99 27.73 -9.63 -14.35
N THR A 100 28.24 -10.43 -15.27
CA THR A 100 27.88 -10.32 -16.69
C THR A 100 26.42 -10.73 -16.93
N ASP A 101 25.84 -10.34 -18.06
CA ASP A 101 24.47 -10.71 -18.40
C ASP A 101 24.27 -12.24 -18.48
N GLU A 102 25.29 -12.96 -18.95
CA GLU A 102 25.30 -14.43 -18.98
C GLU A 102 25.26 -15.01 -17.56
N GLU A 103 26.08 -14.47 -16.65
CA GLU A 103 26.13 -14.92 -15.25
C GLU A 103 24.85 -14.61 -14.49
N LYS A 104 24.22 -13.45 -14.77
CA LYS A 104 22.90 -13.10 -14.27
C LYS A 104 21.84 -14.08 -14.75
N ALA A 105 21.82 -14.39 -16.04
CA ALA A 105 20.88 -15.34 -16.62
C ALA A 105 21.07 -16.76 -16.04
N ASP A 106 22.31 -17.19 -15.81
CA ASP A 106 22.59 -18.47 -15.17
C ASP A 106 22.04 -18.55 -13.75
N LEU A 107 22.21 -17.49 -12.97
CA LEU A 107 21.73 -17.41 -11.60
C LEU A 107 20.20 -17.39 -11.56
N GLU A 108 19.56 -16.62 -12.44
CA GLU A 108 18.10 -16.62 -12.58
C GLU A 108 17.54 -17.99 -12.98
N ASN A 109 18.23 -18.74 -13.84
CA ASN A 109 17.84 -20.12 -14.20
C ASN A 109 17.90 -21.08 -13.00
N GLY A 110 18.71 -20.76 -11.99
CA GLY A 110 18.77 -21.50 -10.73
C GLY A 110 17.59 -21.24 -9.78
N ILE A 111 16.67 -20.33 -10.13
CA ILE A 111 15.56 -19.92 -9.27
C ILE A 111 14.29 -20.66 -9.64
N ALA A 112 13.78 -21.46 -8.70
CA ALA A 112 12.51 -22.15 -8.85
C ALA A 112 11.36 -21.25 -8.36
N LEU A 113 10.72 -20.54 -9.30
CA LEU A 113 9.57 -19.67 -8.99
C LEU A 113 8.42 -20.43 -8.33
N ALA A 114 7.78 -19.79 -7.36
CA ALA A 114 6.53 -20.28 -6.80
C ALA A 114 5.40 -20.23 -7.84
N ARG A 115 4.37 -21.05 -7.64
CA ARG A 115 3.23 -21.12 -8.55
C ARG A 115 2.50 -19.77 -8.63
N GLY A 116 2.20 -19.34 -9.84
CA GLY A 116 1.42 -18.12 -10.11
C GLY A 116 2.28 -16.96 -10.62
N TRP A 117 3.60 -17.03 -10.46
CA TRP A 117 4.53 -16.07 -11.03
C TRP A 117 4.86 -16.38 -12.48
N LYS A 118 5.07 -15.32 -13.28
CA LYS A 118 5.53 -15.41 -14.67
C LYS A 118 6.52 -14.27 -14.93
N LYS A 119 7.72 -14.61 -15.42
CA LYS A 119 8.67 -13.62 -15.94
C LYS A 119 8.15 -13.02 -17.25
N SER A 120 8.23 -11.71 -17.38
CA SER A 120 7.97 -10.98 -18.62
C SER A 120 9.26 -10.46 -19.26
N THR A 121 9.16 -9.97 -20.48
CA THR A 121 10.28 -9.44 -21.28
C THR A 121 10.83 -8.13 -20.75
N ASP A 122 10.08 -7.42 -19.91
CA ASP A 122 10.50 -6.19 -19.21
C ASP A 122 11.41 -6.47 -17.99
N GLY A 123 11.68 -7.74 -17.68
CA GLY A 123 12.50 -8.16 -16.55
C GLY A 123 11.75 -8.29 -15.23
N TYR A 124 10.45 -7.96 -15.19
CA TYR A 124 9.60 -8.18 -14.03
C TYR A 124 8.98 -9.57 -14.02
N TYR A 125 8.69 -10.06 -12.82
CA TYR A 125 7.94 -11.26 -12.55
C TYR A 125 6.56 -10.86 -12.04
N TYR A 126 5.51 -11.23 -12.75
CA TYR A 126 4.15 -10.85 -12.41
C TYR A 126 3.42 -11.99 -11.70
N TYR A 127 2.79 -11.67 -10.56
CA TYR A 127 1.87 -12.61 -9.93
C TYR A 127 0.51 -12.55 -10.62
N ASN A 128 0.06 -13.69 -11.16
CA ASN A 128 -1.07 -13.75 -12.09
C ASN A 128 -2.46 -13.69 -11.43
N HIS A 129 -2.52 -13.44 -10.12
CA HIS A 129 -3.74 -13.38 -9.35
C HIS A 129 -3.79 -12.09 -8.54
N LYS A 130 -5.00 -11.59 -8.30
CA LYS A 130 -5.24 -10.54 -7.33
C LYS A 130 -4.91 -11.07 -5.93
N VAL A 131 -4.24 -10.26 -5.13
CA VAL A 131 -3.91 -10.54 -3.73
C VAL A 131 -4.80 -9.66 -2.86
N GLU A 132 -5.58 -10.27 -1.98
CA GLU A 132 -6.43 -9.54 -1.05
C GLU A 132 -5.59 -8.98 0.11
N ALA A 133 -6.10 -7.95 0.79
CA ALA A 133 -5.52 -7.39 2.00
C ALA A 133 -5.25 -8.46 3.07
N GLY A 134 -4.13 -8.35 3.77
CA GLY A 134 -3.69 -9.29 4.81
C GLY A 134 -3.26 -10.66 4.26
N LYS A 135 -3.03 -10.80 2.95
CA LYS A 135 -2.54 -12.04 2.33
C LYS A 135 -1.10 -11.90 1.89
N SER A 136 -0.40 -13.03 2.00
CA SER A 136 1.00 -13.15 1.61
C SER A 136 1.17 -14.11 0.44
N VAL A 137 2.14 -13.80 -0.43
CA VAL A 137 2.51 -14.59 -1.59
C VAL A 137 4.02 -14.80 -1.60
N VAL A 138 4.43 -16.05 -1.61
CA VAL A 138 5.85 -16.43 -1.76
C VAL A 138 6.26 -16.25 -3.23
N PHE A 139 7.41 -15.64 -3.47
CA PHE A 139 7.97 -15.44 -4.82
C PHE A 139 8.78 -16.65 -5.29
N PHE A 140 9.76 -17.10 -4.52
CA PHE A 140 10.49 -18.37 -4.70
C PHE A 140 11.06 -18.81 -3.35
N LYS A 141 11.48 -20.07 -3.22
CA LYS A 141 12.01 -20.60 -1.94
C LYS A 141 13.52 -20.82 -1.93
N GLU A 142 14.09 -21.08 -3.10
CA GLU A 142 15.46 -21.53 -3.24
C GLU A 142 16.11 -20.92 -4.49
N VAL A 143 17.39 -20.62 -4.36
CA VAL A 143 18.30 -20.32 -5.47
C VAL A 143 19.35 -21.43 -5.54
N THR A 144 19.51 -22.04 -6.71
CA THR A 144 20.61 -22.97 -6.98
C THR A 144 21.77 -22.23 -7.62
N ILE A 145 22.94 -22.30 -6.98
CA ILE A 145 24.16 -21.69 -7.52
C ILE A 145 24.59 -22.46 -8.77
N PRO A 146 24.88 -21.80 -9.91
CA PRO A 146 25.20 -22.51 -11.14
C PRO A 146 26.44 -23.41 -11.01
N GLU A 147 26.34 -24.65 -11.47
CA GLU A 147 27.43 -25.64 -11.34
C GLU A 147 28.71 -25.23 -12.09
N LYS A 148 28.57 -24.46 -13.17
CA LYS A 148 29.69 -23.97 -13.99
C LYS A 148 30.44 -22.78 -13.37
N TRP A 149 29.99 -22.27 -12.24
CA TRP A 149 30.71 -21.22 -11.52
C TRP A 149 31.96 -21.86 -10.91
N ASP A 150 33.13 -21.53 -11.43
CA ASP A 150 34.39 -22.13 -11.01
C ASP A 150 35.20 -21.19 -10.10
N ASN A 151 36.52 -21.38 -10.05
CA ASN A 151 37.46 -20.55 -9.30
C ASN A 151 37.33 -19.04 -9.61
N LYS A 152 36.70 -18.62 -10.71
CA LYS A 152 36.43 -17.20 -11.00
C LYS A 152 35.51 -16.52 -9.99
N PHE A 153 34.74 -17.31 -9.22
CA PHE A 153 33.87 -16.82 -8.14
C PHE A 153 34.46 -17.07 -6.75
N ALA A 154 35.65 -17.66 -6.64
CA ALA A 154 36.33 -17.82 -5.37
C ALA A 154 36.61 -16.44 -4.73
N ASN A 155 36.27 -16.31 -3.45
CA ASN A 155 36.42 -15.07 -2.66
C ASN A 155 35.60 -13.86 -3.17
N LYS A 156 34.66 -14.06 -4.10
CA LYS A 156 33.70 -13.02 -4.48
C LYS A 156 32.46 -13.11 -3.61
N SER A 157 31.89 -11.95 -3.31
CA SER A 157 30.53 -11.83 -2.78
C SER A 157 29.64 -11.36 -3.91
N ILE A 158 28.40 -11.85 -3.93
CA ILE A 158 27.37 -11.40 -4.86
C ILE A 158 26.11 -11.10 -4.06
N THR A 159 25.32 -10.13 -4.52
CA THR A 159 24.01 -9.82 -3.96
C THR A 159 22.91 -10.37 -4.84
N ILE A 160 21.84 -10.83 -4.19
CA ILE A 160 20.60 -11.29 -4.83
C ILE A 160 19.47 -10.66 -4.03
N ASP A 161 18.97 -9.55 -4.55
CA ASP A 161 17.92 -8.76 -3.92
C ASP A 161 16.61 -8.93 -4.68
N VAL A 162 15.50 -8.78 -3.97
CA VAL A 162 14.16 -8.80 -4.55
C VAL A 162 13.49 -7.48 -4.22
N GLN A 163 13.07 -6.77 -5.27
CA GLN A 163 12.22 -5.61 -5.16
C GLN A 163 10.79 -6.02 -5.53
N ALA A 164 9.82 -5.57 -4.76
CA ALA A 164 8.41 -5.83 -4.98
C ALA A 164 7.67 -4.52 -5.19
N GLU A 165 6.68 -4.55 -6.07
CA GLU A 165 5.81 -3.43 -6.37
C GLU A 165 4.35 -3.92 -6.43
N ALA A 166 3.44 -3.03 -6.08
CA ALA A 166 2.01 -3.33 -6.06
C ALA A 166 1.20 -2.22 -6.70
N ILE A 167 0.05 -2.58 -7.27
CA ILE A 167 -0.92 -1.64 -7.82
C ILE A 167 -2.34 -2.09 -7.47
N GLN A 168 -3.18 -1.14 -7.06
CA GLN A 168 -4.57 -1.41 -6.67
C GLN A 168 -5.33 -2.10 -7.81
N ALA A 169 -5.92 -3.26 -7.52
CA ALA A 169 -6.55 -4.12 -8.52
C ALA A 169 -7.89 -3.59 -9.06
N ASP A 170 -8.65 -2.86 -8.24
CA ASP A 170 -10.00 -2.41 -8.60
C ASP A 170 -9.99 -1.30 -9.67
N SER A 171 -8.95 -0.48 -9.68
CA SER A 171 -8.79 0.63 -10.63
C SER A 171 -7.80 0.32 -11.75
N PHE A 172 -7.28 -0.92 -11.81
CA PHE A 172 -6.22 -1.29 -12.76
C PHE A 172 -6.56 -2.55 -13.55
N LYS A 173 -6.26 -2.53 -14.85
CA LYS A 173 -6.40 -3.67 -15.75
C LYS A 173 -5.04 -4.06 -16.30
N PRO A 174 -4.40 -5.13 -15.79
CA PRO A 174 -3.10 -5.55 -16.29
C PRO A 174 -3.20 -6.04 -17.73
N HIS A 175 -2.17 -5.76 -18.53
CA HIS A 175 -2.03 -6.36 -19.85
C HIS A 175 -1.77 -7.86 -19.70
N LYS A 176 -2.38 -8.65 -20.60
CA LYS A 176 -2.29 -10.11 -20.56
C LYS A 176 -2.08 -10.69 -21.95
N THR A 177 -1.05 -11.51 -22.09
CA THR A 177 -0.87 -12.43 -23.22
C THR A 177 -1.17 -13.86 -22.81
N ALA A 178 -2.02 -14.56 -23.58
CA ALA A 178 -2.47 -15.92 -23.30
C ALA A 178 -3.05 -16.10 -21.88
N GLY A 179 -3.80 -15.10 -21.40
CA GLY A 179 -4.43 -15.10 -20.08
C GLY A 179 -3.48 -14.91 -18.90
N LYS A 180 -2.21 -14.57 -19.15
CA LYS A 180 -1.20 -14.31 -18.13
C LYS A 180 -0.75 -12.86 -18.17
N ILE A 181 -0.64 -12.23 -17.01
CA ILE A 181 -0.09 -10.90 -16.87
C ILE A 181 1.36 -10.91 -17.36
N ASP A 182 1.66 -9.96 -18.22
CA ASP A 182 2.99 -9.75 -18.81
C ASP A 182 3.35 -8.26 -18.91
N GLY A 183 2.50 -7.36 -18.40
CA GLY A 183 2.86 -5.95 -18.32
C GLY A 183 1.83 -5.12 -17.57
N TRP A 184 2.31 -4.05 -16.97
CA TRP A 184 1.49 -2.98 -16.44
C TRP A 184 1.69 -1.73 -17.30
N PHE A 185 0.60 -1.29 -17.94
CA PHE A 185 0.60 -0.12 -18.82
C PHE A 185 -0.51 0.83 -18.40
N TYR A 186 -0.33 2.12 -18.68
CA TYR A 186 -1.39 3.11 -18.56
C TYR A 186 -2.52 2.83 -19.55
N SER A 187 -3.57 3.64 -19.52
CA SER A 187 -4.77 3.45 -20.35
C SER A 187 -4.52 3.50 -21.86
N ASP A 188 -3.36 4.02 -22.30
CA ASP A 188 -2.94 3.99 -23.69
C ASP A 188 -2.49 2.60 -24.16
N GLY A 189 -2.21 1.68 -23.24
CA GLY A 189 -1.76 0.31 -23.51
C GLY A 189 -0.31 0.20 -23.98
N GLU A 190 0.43 1.30 -24.03
CA GLU A 190 1.81 1.36 -24.56
C GLU A 190 2.79 1.89 -23.52
N THR A 191 2.38 2.86 -22.69
CA THR A 191 3.26 3.48 -21.70
C THR A 191 3.34 2.60 -20.45
N PRO A 192 4.53 2.08 -20.09
CA PRO A 192 4.70 1.27 -18.89
C PRO A 192 4.39 2.06 -17.62
N VAL A 193 3.79 1.41 -16.63
CA VAL A 193 3.63 1.98 -15.29
C VAL A 193 4.95 1.92 -14.55
N GLU A 194 5.36 3.06 -13.99
CA GLU A 194 6.44 3.17 -13.00
C GLU A 194 5.79 3.27 -11.61
N ALA A 195 6.23 2.45 -10.66
CA ALA A 195 5.70 2.52 -9.30
C ALA A 195 6.27 3.74 -8.58
N GLU A 196 5.38 4.59 -8.04
CA GLU A 196 5.77 5.70 -7.18
C GLU A 196 5.90 5.22 -5.74
N THR A 197 6.94 5.68 -5.04
CA THR A 197 7.06 5.49 -3.59
C THR A 197 6.22 6.55 -2.89
N TYR A 198 5.11 6.15 -2.27
CA TYR A 198 4.32 7.05 -1.43
C TYR A 198 4.94 7.13 -0.04
N GLU A 199 5.59 8.25 0.28
CA GLU A 199 5.82 8.62 1.67
C GLU A 199 4.45 8.95 2.29
N ALA A 200 4.03 8.18 3.30
CA ALA A 200 2.77 8.42 3.99
C ALA A 200 2.72 9.89 4.44
N GLN A 201 1.80 10.66 3.87
CA GLN A 201 1.59 12.03 4.32
C GLN A 201 1.10 11.96 5.76
N THR A 202 1.95 12.33 6.71
CA THR A 202 1.55 12.55 8.10
C THR A 202 0.39 13.52 8.08
N GLN A 203 -0.80 13.04 8.42
CA GLN A 203 -1.99 13.85 8.55
C GLN A 203 -1.67 14.99 9.52
N LEU A 204 -1.49 16.21 9.01
CA LEU A 204 -1.28 17.37 9.85
C LEU A 204 -2.49 17.46 10.78
N PRO A 205 -2.32 17.54 12.12
CA PRO A 205 -3.44 17.78 13.00
C PRO A 205 -4.07 19.10 12.57
N VAL A 206 -5.36 19.08 12.25
CA VAL A 206 -6.13 20.30 12.00
C VAL A 206 -5.97 21.15 13.26
N ALA A 207 -5.28 22.28 13.13
CA ALA A 207 -5.21 23.26 14.20
C ALA A 207 -6.64 23.73 14.47
N VAL A 208 -7.20 23.30 15.60
CA VAL A 208 -8.39 23.94 16.15
C VAL A 208 -7.95 25.35 16.51
N GLU A 209 -8.31 26.34 15.69
CA GLU A 209 -8.04 27.73 16.03
C GLU A 209 -8.70 28.04 17.38
N PRO A 210 -7.95 28.60 18.36
CA PRO A 210 -8.54 29.00 19.62
C PRO A 210 -9.52 30.14 19.33
N GLY A 211 -10.79 29.91 19.64
CA GLY A 211 -11.86 30.88 19.44
C GLY A 211 -11.49 32.24 20.02
N GLU A 212 -11.60 33.29 19.21
CA GLU A 212 -11.39 34.66 19.62
C GLU A 212 -12.30 34.99 20.81
N GLY A 213 -11.68 35.11 21.99
CA GLY A 213 -12.34 35.66 23.17
C GLY A 213 -12.71 37.11 22.90
N GLN A 214 -14.00 37.40 22.83
CA GLN A 214 -14.50 38.76 22.78
C GLN A 214 -14.44 39.37 24.19
N PRO A 215 -13.85 40.57 24.38
CA PRO A 215 -13.72 41.18 25.71
C PRO A 215 -15.07 41.65 26.26
N GLU A 216 -15.12 41.70 27.60
CA GLU A 216 -16.27 42.01 28.48
C GLU A 216 -17.06 43.29 28.15
#